data_AF-A0A914CEQ5-F1
#
_entry.id   AF-A0A914CEQ5-F1
#
_cell.length_a   1.000
_cell.length_b   1.000
_cell.length_c   1.000
_cell.angle_alpha   90.00
_cell.angle_beta   90.00
_cell.angle_gamma   90.00
#
_symmetry.space_group_name_H-M   'P 1'
#
loop_
_entity.id
_entity.type
_entity.pdbx_description
1 polymer ?
#
loop_
_entity_poly.entity_id
_entity_poly.type
_entity_poly.pdbx_seq_one_letter_code
_entity_poly.pdbx_strand_id
1 'polypeptide(L)'
;MFPGPKCSGCMAAISLWGIIFMAIVGGLFWNHSVGLIDDLPGETDNDILECYKRHAANDPDKDIDGLHCWAERAKKIEKLYEQNAKNCWIASGAFVVVFIFSVIKFRISIS
;
A
#
# COMPACT_ATOMS: atom_id res chain seq x y z
N MET A 1 31.83 8.63 5.29
CA MET A 1 31.95 7.91 4.01
C MET A 1 31.19 8.71 2.95
N PHE A 2 31.75 9.83 2.51
CA PHE A 2 31.19 10.63 1.41
C PHE A 2 31.63 9.97 0.11
N PRO A 3 30.72 9.40 -0.68
CA PRO A 3 31.14 8.67 -1.83
C PRO A 3 31.42 9.71 -2.93
N GLY A 4 32.61 9.62 -3.54
CA GLY A 4 33.08 10.61 -4.51
C GLY A 4 32.15 10.75 -5.73
N PRO A 5 32.47 11.66 -6.68
CA PRO A 5 31.59 12.13 -7.77
C PRO A 5 30.91 11.04 -8.63
N LYS A 6 31.38 9.79 -8.56
CA LYS A 6 30.87 8.63 -9.31
C LYS A 6 29.76 7.84 -8.59
N CYS A 7 29.60 7.97 -7.27
CA CYS A 7 28.57 7.24 -6.51
C CYS A 7 27.23 7.97 -6.38
N SER A 8 27.17 9.28 -6.68
CA SER A 8 25.91 10.04 -6.65
C SER A 8 24.90 9.52 -7.68
N GLY A 9 25.40 9.08 -8.85
CA GLY A 9 24.57 8.49 -9.90
C GLY A 9 23.87 7.20 -9.47
N CYS A 10 24.52 6.37 -8.65
CA CYS A 10 23.93 5.13 -8.14
C CYS A 10 22.72 5.39 -7.23
N MET A 11 22.80 6.42 -6.38
CA MET A 11 21.67 6.79 -5.52
C MET A 11 20.50 7.37 -6.33
N ALA A 12 20.78 8.17 -7.35
CA ALA A 12 19.75 8.68 -8.26
C ALA A 12 19.07 7.54 -9.03
N ALA A 13 19.82 6.54 -9.48
CA ALA A 13 19.29 5.36 -10.18
C ALA A 13 18.39 4.50 -9.26
N ILE A 14 18.80 4.26 -8.00
CA ILE A 14 17.99 3.52 -7.02
C ILE A 14 16.72 4.29 -6.66
N SER A 15 16.80 5.62 -6.51
CA SER A 15 15.61 6.45 -6.28
C SER A 15 14.64 6.40 -7.45
N LEU A 16 15.13 6.47 -8.70
CA LEU A 16 14.29 6.35 -9.88
C LEU A 16 13.58 4.98 -9.95
N TRP A 17 14.32 3.91 -9.68
CA TRP A 17 13.76 2.55 -9.61
C TRP A 17 12.69 2.44 -8.51
N GLY A 18 12.95 3.00 -7.32
CA GLY A 18 12.01 3.01 -6.20
C GLY A 18 10.71 3.75 -6.52
N ILE A 19 10.77 4.88 -7.24
CA ILE A 19 9.58 5.63 -7.68
C ILE A 19 8.73 4.80 -8.63
N ILE A 20 9.37 4.18 -9.64
CA ILE A 20 8.68 3.35 -10.64
C ILE A 20 8.00 2.16 -9.95
N PHE A 21 8.71 1.46 -9.08
CA PHE A 21 8.19 0.31 -8.35
C PHE A 21 7.01 0.68 -7.44
N MET A 22 7.14 1.74 -6.63
CA MET A 22 6.06 2.20 -5.75
C MET A 22 4.85 2.70 -6.55
N ALA A 23 5.04 3.38 -7.68
CA ALA A 23 3.93 3.79 -8.54
C ALA A 23 3.16 2.61 -9.12
N ILE A 24 3.86 1.54 -9.54
CA ILE A 24 3.23 0.31 -10.05
C ILE A 24 2.44 -0.39 -8.93
N VAL A 25 3.05 -0.61 -7.77
CA VAL A 25 2.38 -1.27 -6.63
C VAL A 25 1.17 -0.45 -6.16
N GLY A 26 1.31 0.87 -6.03
CA GLY A 26 0.20 1.76 -5.68
C GLY A 26 -0.94 1.75 -6.70
N GLY A 27 -0.62 1.62 -7.99
CA GLY A 27 -1.62 1.44 -9.05
C GLY A 27 -2.33 0.08 -8.98
N LEU A 28 -1.60 -1.01 -8.69
CA LEU A 28 -2.18 -2.33 -8.51
C LEU A 28 -3.13 -2.39 -7.30
N PHE A 29 -2.79 -1.73 -6.20
CA PHE A 29 -3.68 -1.60 -5.04
C PHE A 29 -4.95 -0.80 -5.37
N TRP A 30 -4.85 0.25 -6.20
CA TRP A 30 -6.02 1.03 -6.63
C TRP A 30 -7.01 0.21 -7.49
N ASN A 31 -6.51 -0.77 -8.23
CA ASN A 31 -7.34 -1.65 -9.06
C ASN A 31 -7.79 -2.92 -8.32
N HIS A 32 -7.67 -2.99 -6.99
CA HIS A 32 -8.06 -4.16 -6.19
C HIS A 32 -7.49 -5.49 -6.72
N SER A 33 -6.20 -5.51 -7.06
CA SER A 33 -5.57 -6.68 -7.69
C SER A 33 -5.50 -7.89 -6.75
N VAL A 34 -6.03 -9.04 -7.18
CA VAL A 34 -6.03 -10.31 -6.42
C VAL A 34 -4.63 -10.81 -6.05
N GLY A 35 -3.60 -10.45 -6.82
CA GLY A 35 -2.22 -10.86 -6.53
C GLY A 35 -1.59 -10.18 -5.31
N LEU A 36 -2.27 -9.18 -4.73
CA LEU A 36 -1.81 -8.41 -3.59
C LEU A 36 -2.61 -8.71 -2.32
N ILE A 37 -3.48 -9.72 -2.36
CA ILE A 37 -4.31 -10.10 -1.20
C ILE A 37 -3.47 -10.66 -0.05
N ASP A 38 -2.33 -11.28 -0.36
CA ASP A 38 -1.39 -11.82 0.63
C ASP A 38 -0.61 -10.73 1.39
N ASP A 39 -0.54 -9.52 0.83
CA ASP A 39 0.07 -8.35 1.47
C ASP A 39 -0.90 -7.63 2.43
N LEU A 40 -2.20 -7.98 2.40
CA LEU A 40 -3.19 -7.44 3.33
C LEU A 40 -3.08 -8.16 4.68
N PRO A 41 -3.38 -7.49 5.80
CA PRO A 41 -3.46 -8.15 7.09
C PRO A 41 -4.54 -9.23 7.04
N GLY A 42 -4.11 -10.48 7.25
CA GLY A 42 -5.00 -11.63 7.31
C GLY A 42 -6.02 -11.51 8.44
N GLU A 43 -7.18 -12.11 8.22
CA GLU A 43 -8.26 -12.12 9.20
C GLU A 43 -8.06 -13.27 10.19
N THR A 44 -8.17 -13.02 11.49
CA THR A 44 -7.99 -14.04 12.53
C THR A 44 -9.32 -14.76 12.79
N ASP A 45 -9.30 -15.99 13.31
CA ASP A 45 -10.52 -16.70 13.75
C ASP A 45 -11.40 -15.86 14.69
N ASN A 46 -10.76 -15.01 15.51
CA ASN A 46 -11.46 -14.06 16.39
C ASN A 46 -12.21 -12.97 15.61
N ASP A 47 -11.64 -12.43 14.52
CA ASP A 47 -12.29 -11.43 13.67
C ASP A 47 -13.54 -12.01 12.99
N ILE A 48 -13.46 -13.27 12.55
CA ILE A 48 -14.58 -14.00 11.94
C ILE A 48 -15.67 -14.26 12.98
N LEU A 49 -15.28 -14.71 14.19
CA LEU A 49 -16.21 -14.92 15.29
C LEU A 49 -16.87 -13.61 15.75
N GLU A 50 -16.11 -12.52 15.77
CA GLU A 50 -16.62 -11.19 16.12
C GLU A 50 -17.61 -10.69 15.05
N CYS A 51 -17.32 -10.89 13.77
CA CYS A 51 -18.24 -10.61 12.68
C CYS A 51 -19.56 -11.39 12.84
N TYR A 52 -19.49 -12.70 13.08
CA TYR A 52 -20.66 -13.55 13.33
C TYR A 52 -21.48 -13.05 14.53
N LYS A 53 -20.83 -12.81 15.67
CA LYS A 53 -21.49 -12.33 16.90
C LYS A 53 -22.15 -10.97 16.70
N ARG A 54 -21.49 -10.05 16.00
CA ARG A 54 -22.03 -8.72 15.70
C ARG A 54 -23.27 -8.79 14.82
N HIS A 55 -23.29 -9.69 13.83
CA HIS A 55 -24.48 -9.91 13.01
C HIS A 55 -25.62 -10.52 13.82
N ALA A 56 -25.37 -11.57 14.61
CA ALA A 56 -26.37 -12.18 15.48
C ALA A 56 -26.98 -11.19 16.50
N ALA A 57 -26.23 -10.16 16.91
CA ALA A 57 -26.72 -9.12 17.80
C ALA A 57 -27.55 -8.02 17.10
N ASN A 58 -27.25 -7.68 15.84
CA ASN A 58 -27.95 -6.62 15.11
C ASN A 58 -29.22 -7.12 14.39
N ASP A 59 -29.21 -8.37 13.93
CA ASP A 59 -30.35 -9.01 13.24
C ASP A 59 -30.52 -10.45 13.75
N PRO A 60 -31.16 -10.66 14.91
CA PRO A 60 -31.27 -11.97 15.56
C PRO A 60 -32.23 -12.96 14.87
N ASP A 61 -33.06 -12.49 13.93
CA ASP A 61 -34.16 -13.25 13.33
C ASP A 61 -33.84 -13.79 11.92
N LYS A 62 -32.80 -13.27 11.26
CA LYS A 62 -32.38 -13.77 9.94
C LYS A 62 -31.34 -14.86 10.10
N ASP A 63 -31.63 -16.01 9.48
CA ASP A 63 -30.64 -17.06 9.22
C ASP A 63 -29.37 -16.41 8.65
N ILE A 64 -28.24 -16.65 9.32
CA ILE A 64 -26.95 -16.10 8.94
C ILE A 64 -26.48 -16.91 7.74
N ASP A 65 -26.99 -16.56 6.57
CA ASP A 65 -26.47 -17.09 5.33
C ASP A 65 -25.03 -16.61 5.18
N GLY A 66 -24.09 -17.52 4.94
CA GLY A 66 -22.66 -17.20 4.87
C GLY A 66 -22.33 -16.08 3.87
N LEU A 67 -23.25 -15.79 2.94
CA LEU A 67 -23.17 -14.72 1.95
C LEU A 67 -23.10 -13.31 2.58
N HIS A 68 -23.88 -13.02 3.63
CA HIS A 68 -23.88 -11.68 4.25
C HIS A 68 -22.57 -11.38 4.99
N CYS A 69 -22.00 -12.40 5.65
CA CYS A 69 -20.69 -12.31 6.30
C CYS A 69 -19.57 -11.99 5.27
N TRP A 70 -19.61 -12.63 4.09
CA TRP A 70 -18.65 -12.33 3.01
C TRP A 70 -18.78 -10.91 2.45
N ALA A 71 -19.99 -10.35 2.38
CA ALA A 71 -20.20 -8.99 1.89
C ALA A 71 -19.53 -7.94 2.78
N GLU A 72 -19.62 -8.08 4.10
CA GLU A 72 -18.94 -7.18 5.04
C GLU A 72 -17.41 -7.36 5.02
N ARG A 73 -16.94 -8.60 4.94
CA ARG A 73 -15.50 -8.90 4.79
C ARG A 73 -14.92 -8.30 3.52
N ALA A 74 -15.64 -8.39 2.40
CA ALA A 74 -15.24 -7.79 1.13
C ALA A 74 -15.06 -6.27 1.25
N LYS A 75 -15.97 -5.57 1.94
CA LYS A 75 -15.84 -4.12 2.22
C LYS A 75 -14.64 -3.79 3.08
N LYS A 76 -14.32 -4.63 4.08
CA LYS A 76 -13.11 -4.47 4.93
C LYS A 76 -11.84 -4.59 4.08
N ILE A 77 -11.78 -5.60 3.22
CA ILE A 77 -10.67 -5.84 2.29
C ILE A 77 -10.50 -4.66 1.33
N GLU A 78 -11.58 -4.16 0.73
CA GLU A 78 -11.54 -2.99 -0.17
C GLU A 78 -10.92 -1.75 0.53
N LYS A 79 -11.31 -1.47 1.77
CA LYS A 79 -10.71 -0.38 2.55
C LYS A 79 -9.22 -0.59 2.82
N LEU A 80 -8.78 -1.83 3.03
CA LEU A 80 -7.38 -2.16 3.23
C LEU A 80 -6.57 -1.94 1.95
N TYR A 81 -7.10 -2.31 0.78
CA TYR A 81 -6.50 -1.97 -0.52
C TYR A 81 -6.35 -0.46 -0.68
N GLU A 82 -7.40 0.31 -0.41
CA GLU A 82 -7.32 1.77 -0.50
C GLU A 82 -6.29 2.37 0.47
N GLN A 83 -6.25 1.88 1.71
CA GLN A 83 -5.30 2.35 2.71
C GLN A 83 -3.87 2.08 2.28
N ASN A 84 -3.59 0.87 1.78
CA ASN A 84 -2.26 0.52 1.36
C ASN A 84 -1.84 1.25 0.07
N ALA A 85 -2.78 1.44 -0.86
CA ALA A 85 -2.59 2.30 -2.04
C ALA A 85 -2.18 3.70 -1.60
N LYS A 86 -2.95 4.35 -0.73
CA LYS A 86 -2.68 5.71 -0.23
C LYS A 86 -1.29 5.81 0.39
N ASN A 87 -0.89 4.84 1.22
CA ASN A 87 0.45 4.79 1.80
C ASN A 87 1.55 4.70 0.72
N CYS A 88 1.33 3.86 -0.29
CA CYS A 88 2.28 3.67 -1.39
C CYS A 88 2.41 4.94 -2.25
N TRP A 89 1.31 5.64 -2.54
CA TRP A 89 1.33 6.91 -3.26
C TRP A 89 2.04 8.03 -2.47
N ILE A 90 1.84 8.10 -1.15
CA ILE A 90 2.56 9.05 -0.29
C ILE A 90 4.06 8.75 -0.30
N ALA A 91 4.44 7.48 -0.16
CA ALA A 91 5.84 7.05 -0.22
C ALA A 91 6.47 7.37 -1.58
N SER A 92 5.78 7.10 -2.68
CA SER A 92 6.20 7.48 -4.04
C SER A 92 6.47 8.99 -4.14
N GLY A 93 5.56 9.82 -3.59
CA GLY A 93 5.77 11.27 -3.50
C GLY A 93 7.03 11.66 -2.72
N ALA A 94 7.31 11.02 -1.59
CA ALA A 94 8.54 11.26 -0.82
C ALA A 94 9.81 10.91 -1.62
N PHE A 95 9.81 9.79 -2.35
CA PHE A 95 10.92 9.43 -3.22
C PHE A 95 11.13 10.43 -4.36
N VAL A 96 10.05 10.96 -4.95
CA VAL A 96 10.12 12.02 -5.96
C VAL A 96 10.78 13.28 -5.39
N VAL A 97 10.38 13.71 -4.18
CA VAL A 97 10.98 14.86 -3.52
C VAL A 97 12.48 14.65 -3.30
N VAL A 98 12.88 13.50 -2.76
CA VAL A 98 14.29 13.17 -2.53
C VAL A 98 15.07 13.14 -3.85
N PHE A 99 14.49 12.59 -4.91
CA PHE A 99 15.10 12.56 -6.24
C PHE A 99 15.34 13.98 -6.76
N ILE A 100 14.36 14.89 -6.63
CA ILE A 100 14.49 16.30 -7.03
C ILE A 100 15.62 16.98 -6.23
N PHE A 101 15.64 16.81 -4.90
CA PHE A 101 16.71 17.36 -4.06
C PHE A 101 18.10 16.83 -4.47
N SER A 102 18.21 15.55 -4.80
CA SER A 102 19.44 14.93 -5.27
C SER A 102 19.91 15.53 -6.60
N VAL A 103 19.00 15.72 -7.56
CA VAL A 103 19.31 16.34 -8.86
C VAL A 103 19.75 17.79 -8.69
N ILE A 104 19.08 18.59 -7.86
CA ILE A 104 19.48 19.98 -7.57
C ILE A 104 20.87 20.01 -6.97
N LYS A 105 21.15 19.17 -5.97
CA LYS A 105 22.45 19.09 -5.31
C LYS A 105 23.55 18.65 -6.29
N PHE A 106 23.27 17.71 -7.19
CA PHE A 106 24.20 17.27 -8.23
C PHE A 106 24.51 18.39 -9.24
N ARG A 107 23.51 19.19 -9.64
CA ARG A 107 23.69 20.34 -10.53
C ARG A 107 24.55 21.43 -9.91
N ILE A 108 24.35 21.75 -8.64
CA ILE A 108 25.16 22.74 -7.91
C ILE A 108 26.60 22.25 -7.70
N SER A 109 26.82 20.94 -7.55
CA SER A 109 28.16 20.36 -7.35
C SER A 109 29.02 20.32 -8.62
N ILE A 110 28.42 20.45 -9.81
CA ILE A 110 29.11 20.40 -11.10
C ILE A 110 29.37 21.80 -11.68
N SER A 111 28.59 22.80 -11.25
CA SER A 111 28.80 24.22 -11.56
C SER A 111 29.87 24.83 -10.66
#